data_AF-A0A960I7H6-F1
#
_entry.id   AF-A0A960I7H6-F1
#
_cell.length_a   1.000
_cell.length_b   1.000
_cell.length_c   1.000
_cell.angle_alpha   90.00
_cell.angle_beta   90.00
_cell.angle_gamma   90.00
#
_symmetry.space_group_name_H-M   'P 1'
#
loop_
_entity.id
_entity.type
_entity.pdbx_description
1 polymer ?
#
loop_
_entity_poly.entity_id
_entity_poly.type
_entity_poly.pdbx_seq_one_letter_code
_entity_poly.pdbx_strand_id
1 'polypeptide(L)'
;MTETIVSPIATVDQLVADLLPSIEGELSTASRVVDALLDIRNLARTEAVRTAVDDALANLPGRTAIANPWFLDQLHQLRTLDSQ
;
A
#
# COMPACT_ATOMS: atom_id res chain seq x y z
N MET A 1 -8.34 -31.29 -4.56
CA MET A 1 -9.42 -30.31 -4.32
C MET A 1 -8.77 -29.13 -3.61
N THR A 2 -8.66 -28.03 -4.35
CA THR A 2 -8.37 -26.63 -3.97
C THR A 2 -7.84 -26.35 -2.56
N GLU A 3 -6.51 -26.22 -2.45
CA GLU A 3 -5.86 -25.42 -1.41
C GLU A 3 -6.22 -23.95 -1.64
N THR A 4 -7.11 -23.43 -0.80
CA THR A 4 -7.40 -22.00 -0.74
C THR A 4 -6.45 -21.39 0.29
N ILE A 5 -5.20 -21.15 -0.10
CA ILE A 5 -4.27 -20.35 0.72
C ILE A 5 -4.60 -18.88 0.46
N VAL A 6 -5.68 -18.40 1.09
CA VAL A 6 -5.84 -16.98 1.34
C VAL A 6 -5.26 -16.79 2.73
N SER A 7 -3.96 -16.50 2.82
CA SER A 7 -3.45 -15.90 4.04
C SER A 7 -4.26 -14.62 4.26
N PRO A 8 -5.06 -14.50 5.34
CA PRO A 8 -5.77 -13.27 5.58
C PRO A 8 -4.72 -12.23 5.92
N ILE A 9 -4.48 -11.29 5.00
CA ILE A 9 -3.70 -10.10 5.30
C ILE A 9 -4.46 -9.38 6.42
N ALA A 10 -4.02 -9.59 7.66
CA ALA A 10 -4.75 -9.19 8.87
C ALA A 10 -4.30 -7.83 9.41
N THR A 11 -3.21 -7.29 8.86
CA THR A 11 -2.56 -6.05 9.32
C THR A 11 -1.97 -5.29 8.13
N VAL A 12 -1.79 -3.97 8.32
CA VAL A 12 -1.09 -3.11 7.37
C VAL A 12 0.36 -3.57 7.20
N ASP A 13 1.04 -3.93 8.29
CA ASP A 13 2.42 -4.43 8.25
C ASP A 13 2.59 -5.65 7.33
N GLN A 14 1.69 -6.64 7.44
CA GLN A 14 1.73 -7.82 6.58
C GLN A 14 1.48 -7.46 5.10
N LEU A 15 0.52 -6.56 4.84
CA LEU A 15 0.23 -6.10 3.47
C LEU A 15 1.45 -5.41 2.85
N VAL A 16 2.10 -4.52 3.61
CA VAL A 16 3.30 -3.81 3.15
C VAL A 16 4.44 -4.81 2.90
N ALA A 17 4.64 -5.79 3.79
CA ALA A 17 5.64 -6.83 3.62
C ALA A 17 5.42 -7.67 2.35
N ASP A 18 4.16 -7.93 1.99
CA ASP A 18 3.79 -8.66 0.78
C ASP A 18 3.92 -7.80 -0.50
N LEU A 19 3.62 -6.49 -0.40
CA LEU A 19 3.72 -5.55 -1.52
C LEU A 19 5.16 -5.26 -1.93
N LEU A 20 6.06 -5.04 -0.95
CA LEU A 20 7.46 -4.67 -1.20
C LEU A 20 8.19 -5.58 -2.22
N PRO A 21 8.17 -6.93 -2.10
CA PRO A 21 8.82 -7.80 -3.06
C PRO A 21 8.11 -7.85 -4.42
N SER A 22 6.83 -7.44 -4.51
CA SER A 22 6.07 -7.41 -5.77
C SER A 22 6.33 -6.15 -6.61
N ILE A 23 6.96 -5.13 -6.03
CA ILE A 23 7.28 -3.87 -6.70
C ILE A 23 8.65 -4.04 -7.39
N GLU A 24 8.60 -4.34 -8.68
CA GLU A 24 9.79 -4.50 -9.53
C GLU A 24 9.88 -3.37 -10.57
N GLY A 25 11.11 -3.05 -10.99
CA GLY A 25 11.37 -2.03 -12.01
C GLY A 25 11.21 -0.59 -11.50
N GLU A 26 10.97 0.35 -12.43
CA GLU A 26 10.93 1.80 -12.15
C GLU A 26 9.52 2.33 -11.92
N LEU A 27 8.49 1.67 -12.47
CA LEU A 27 7.12 2.19 -12.52
C LEU A 27 6.10 1.12 -12.14
N SER A 28 5.07 1.55 -11.40
CA SER A 28 3.85 0.80 -11.15
C SER A 28 2.68 1.48 -11.87
N THR A 29 1.65 0.71 -12.23
CA THR A 29 0.43 1.32 -12.77
C THR A 29 -0.32 2.05 -11.66
N ALA A 30 -0.90 3.21 -12.00
CA ALA A 30 -1.65 4.01 -11.04
C ALA A 30 -2.78 3.20 -10.38
N SER A 31 -3.47 2.34 -11.14
CA SER A 31 -4.52 1.46 -10.61
C SER A 31 -3.99 0.53 -9.51
N ARG A 32 -2.85 -0.13 -9.72
CA ARG A 32 -2.27 -1.05 -8.72
C ARG A 32 -1.85 -0.32 -7.45
N VAL A 33 -1.32 0.90 -7.59
CA VAL A 33 -0.95 1.74 -6.45
C VAL A 33 -2.20 2.17 -5.68
N VAL A 34 -3.25 2.60 -6.37
CA VAL A 34 -4.53 2.99 -5.76
C VAL A 34 -5.16 1.81 -5.01
N ASP A 35 -5.23 0.64 -5.65
CA ASP A 35 -5.80 -0.57 -5.03
C ASP A 35 -5.04 -0.93 -3.75
N ALA A 36 -3.70 -0.95 -3.80
CA ALA A 36 -2.86 -1.22 -2.64
C ALA A 36 -3.07 -0.20 -1.50
N LEU A 37 -3.19 1.09 -1.83
CA LEU A 37 -3.46 2.13 -0.84
C LEU A 37 -4.86 1.95 -0.21
N LEU A 38 -5.88 1.63 -1.00
CA LEU A 38 -7.22 1.38 -0.49
C LEU A 38 -7.28 0.13 0.40
N ASP A 39 -6.54 -0.92 0.06
CA ASP A 39 -6.41 -2.11 0.90
C ASP A 39 -5.75 -1.78 2.25
N ILE A 40 -4.68 -0.97 2.24
CA ILE A 40 -4.06 -0.46 3.48
C ILE A 40 -5.06 0.35 4.30
N ARG A 41 -5.82 1.24 3.66
CA ARG A 41 -6.84 2.06 4.34
C ARG A 41 -7.90 1.21 5.03
N ASN A 42 -8.33 0.12 4.40
CA ASN A 42 -9.32 -0.81 4.95
C ASN A 42 -8.78 -1.60 6.15
N LEU A 43 -7.47 -1.88 6.16
CA LEU A 43 -6.80 -2.58 7.26
C LEU A 43 -6.32 -1.64 8.37
N ALA A 44 -6.27 -0.32 8.12
CA ALA A 44 -5.76 0.68 9.03
C ALA A 44 -6.55 0.72 10.35
N ARG A 45 -5.82 0.51 11.46
CA ARG A 45 -6.37 0.51 12.83
C ARG A 45 -6.42 1.90 13.44
N THR A 46 -5.56 2.81 12.97
CA THR A 46 -5.43 4.18 13.48
C THR A 46 -5.92 5.20 12.46
N GLU A 47 -6.43 6.32 12.94
CA GLU A 47 -6.87 7.42 12.07
C GLU A 47 -5.68 8.10 11.38
N ALA A 48 -4.50 8.08 12.01
CA ALA A 48 -3.27 8.61 11.43
C ALA A 48 -2.91 7.89 10.11
N VAL A 49 -2.99 6.55 10.08
CA VAL A 49 -2.73 5.77 8.86
C VAL A 49 -3.79 6.05 7.80
N ARG A 50 -5.08 6.14 8.17
CA ARG A 50 -6.15 6.48 7.20
C ARG A 50 -5.96 7.85 6.58
N THR A 51 -5.62 8.85 7.39
CA THR A 51 -5.35 10.22 6.93
C THR A 51 -4.15 10.23 5.98
N ALA A 52 -3.06 9.55 6.33
CA ALA A 52 -1.89 9.45 5.47
C ALA A 52 -2.19 8.77 4.13
N VAL A 53 -3.04 7.74 4.11
CA VAL A 53 -3.49 7.13 2.85
C VAL A 53 -4.35 8.10 2.04
N ASP A 54 -5.29 8.79 2.67
CA ASP A 54 -6.17 9.73 1.99
C ASP A 54 -5.35 10.88 1.35
N ASP A 55 -4.31 11.36 2.04
CA ASP A 55 -3.34 12.33 1.52
C ASP A 55 -2.52 11.76 0.35
N ALA A 56 -2.05 10.52 0.43
CA ALA A 56 -1.31 9.86 -0.64
C ALA A 56 -2.17 9.70 -1.91
N LEU A 57 -3.45 9.32 -1.76
CA LEU A 57 -4.40 9.19 -2.85
C LEU A 57 -4.73 10.54 -3.49
N ALA A 58 -4.83 11.61 -2.70
CA ALA A 58 -5.08 12.97 -3.20
C ALA A 58 -3.89 13.52 -4.01
N ASN A 59 -2.66 13.07 -3.71
CA ASN A 59 -1.42 13.61 -4.26
C ASN A 59 -0.67 12.65 -5.19
N LEU A 60 -1.38 11.72 -5.85
CA LEU A 60 -0.75 10.76 -6.78
C LEU A 60 0.04 11.49 -7.88
N PRO A 61 1.34 11.19 -8.07
CA PRO A 61 2.23 11.94 -8.96
C PRO A 61 2.00 11.64 -10.46
N GLY A 62 1.09 10.74 -10.80
CA GLY A 62 0.83 10.31 -12.17
C GLY A 62 -0.56 9.73 -12.35
N ARG A 63 -1.12 9.91 -13.55
CA ARG A 63 -2.49 9.45 -13.88
C ARG A 63 -2.56 8.00 -14.36
N THR A 64 -1.45 7.46 -14.86
CA THR A 64 -1.38 6.14 -15.50
C THR A 64 -0.25 5.28 -14.95
N ALA A 65 0.91 5.88 -14.72
CA ALA A 65 2.07 5.24 -14.11
C ALA A 65 2.63 6.12 -12.99
N ILE A 66 3.16 5.46 -11.97
CA ILE A 66 3.71 6.08 -10.76
C ILE A 66 5.11 5.52 -10.56
N ALA A 67 6.04 6.41 -10.21
CA ALA A 67 7.40 6.02 -9.91
C ALA A 67 7.45 5.15 -8.66
N ASN A 68 8.06 3.97 -8.77
CA ASN A 68 8.22 3.04 -7.66
C ASN A 68 8.91 3.68 -6.44
N PRO A 69 9.92 4.57 -6.59
CA PRO A 69 10.50 5.28 -5.43
C PRO A 69 9.47 6.07 -4.61
N TRP A 70 8.51 6.74 -5.26
CA TRP A 70 7.44 7.45 -4.55
C TRP A 70 6.54 6.46 -3.82
N PHE A 71 6.13 5.39 -4.49
CA PHE A 71 5.23 4.40 -3.88
C PHE A 71 5.88 3.70 -2.68
N LEU A 72 7.16 3.32 -2.80
CA LEU A 72 7.94 2.71 -1.72
C LEU A 72 8.07 3.63 -0.51
N ASP A 73 8.29 4.94 -0.74
CA ASP A 73 8.32 5.93 0.33
C ASP A 73 6.99 5.99 1.09
N GLN A 74 5.85 5.98 0.37
CA GLN A 74 4.52 5.93 0.99
C GLN A 74 4.33 4.66 1.83
N LEU A 75 4.70 3.48 1.31
CA LEU A 75 4.59 2.22 2.05
C LEU A 75 5.41 2.22 3.34
N HIS A 76 6.62 2.78 3.31
CA HIS A 76 7.45 2.91 4.50
C HIS A 76 6.83 3.85 5.55
N GLN A 77 6.33 5.01 5.13
CA GLN A 77 5.67 5.95 6.04
C GLN A 77 4.45 5.33 6.71
N LEU A 78 3.59 4.65 5.93
CA LEU A 78 2.38 4.01 6.42
C LEU A 78 2.70 2.90 7.45
N ARG A 79 3.73 2.07 7.18
CA ARG A 79 4.18 1.05 8.13
C ARG A 79 4.70 1.66 9.43
N THR A 80 5.45 2.76 9.35
CA THR A 80 5.94 3.46 10.55
C THR A 80 4.79 4.02 11.37
N LEU A 81 3.77 4.60 10.74
CA LEU A 81 2.60 5.14 11.44
C LEU A 81 1.73 4.05 12.08
N ASP A 82 1.60 2.87 11.47
CA ASP A 82 0.85 1.75 12.05
C ASP A 82 1.56 1.11 13.25
N SER A 83 2.90 1.25 13.32
CA SER A 83 3.72 0.70 14.40
C SER A 83 3.77 1.58 15.67
N GLN A 84 3.13 2.76 15.66
CA GLN A 84 3.09 3.71 16.78
C GLN A 84 1.80 3.56 17.60
#